data_AF-A0ABC8TPP4-F1
#
_entry.id   AF-A0ABC8TPP4-F1
#
_cell.length_a   1.000
_cell.length_b   1.000
_cell.length_c   1.000
_cell.angle_alpha   90.00
_cell.angle_beta   90.00
_cell.angle_gamma   90.00
#
_symmetry.space_group_name_H-M   'P 1'
#
loop_
_entity.id
_entity.type
_entity.pdbx_description
1 polymer ?
#
loop_
_entity_poly.entity_id
_entity_poly.type
_entity_poly.pdbx_seq_one_letter_code
_entity_poly.pdbx_strand_id
1 'polypeptide(L)' 'MQKTSSQAVVDLLDVGKKIKKTPLMVGNCTGFAVNNMFFPYSQAAILLVEHGTNTIDKAVTKFGMPMGSF' A
#
# COMPACT_ATOMS: atom_id res chain seq x y z
N MET A 1 -3.97 0.23 -18.61
CA MET A 1 -4.98 -0.84 -18.81
C MET A 1 -5.34 -1.06 -20.29
N GLN A 2 -4.47 -0.71 -21.24
CA GLN A 2 -4.88 -0.68 -22.66
C GLN A 2 -4.86 -2.05 -23.36
N LYS A 3 -4.40 -3.13 -22.69
CA LYS A 3 -4.29 -4.48 -23.28
C LYS A 3 -4.87 -5.62 -22.44
N THR A 4 -5.47 -5.31 -21.30
CA THR A 4 -6.04 -6.34 -20.41
C THR A 4 -7.50 -6.57 -20.79
N SER A 5 -7.86 -7.80 -21.16
CA SER A 5 -9.25 -8.17 -21.47
C SER A 5 -10.12 -8.07 -20.21
N SER A 6 -11.33 -7.54 -20.35
CA SER A 6 -12.31 -7.45 -19.27
C SER A 6 -12.60 -8.82 -18.64
N GLN A 7 -12.60 -9.89 -19.44
CA GLN A 7 -12.81 -11.25 -18.95
C GLN A 7 -11.70 -11.68 -17.98
N ALA A 8 -10.44 -11.41 -18.33
CA ALA A 8 -9.30 -11.75 -17.49
C ALA A 8 -9.33 -11.01 -16.13
N VAL A 9 -9.88 -9.78 -16.10
CA VAL A 9 -10.06 -9.04 -14.85
C VAL A 9 -11.11 -9.72 -13.97
N VAL A 10 -12.25 -10.11 -14.54
CA VAL A 10 -13.33 -10.79 -13.80
C VAL A 10 -12.84 -12.14 -13.25
N ASP A 11 -12.17 -12.95 -14.06
CA ASP A 11 -11.66 -14.25 -13.65
C ASP A 11 -10.68 -14.12 -12.47
N LEU A 12 -9.78 -13.12 -12.51
CA LEU A 12 -8.83 -12.85 -11.43
C LEU A 12 -9.51 -12.35 -10.15
N LEU A 13 -10.56 -11.53 -10.26
CA LEU A 13 -11.37 -11.12 -9.11
C LEU A 13 -12.04 -12.33 -8.45
N ASP A 14 -12.55 -13.27 -9.24
CA ASP A 14 -13.19 -14.48 -8.72
C ASP A 14 -12.19 -15.45 -8.09
N VAL A 15 -10.99 -15.60 -8.65
CA VAL A 15 -9.88 -16.34 -8.02
C VAL A 15 -9.52 -15.71 -6.67
N GLY A 16 -9.38 -14.38 -6.60
CA GLY A 16 -9.11 -13.66 -5.36
C GLY A 16 -10.15 -13.90 -4.28
N LYS A 17 -11.44 -13.90 -4.64
CA LYS A 17 -12.53 -14.24 -3.72
C LYS A 17 -12.48 -15.71 -3.27
N LYS A 18 -12.17 -16.65 -4.16
CA LYS A 18 -12.06 -18.09 -3.82
C LYS A 18 -10.98 -18.36 -2.78
N ILE A 19 -9.86 -17.65 -2.85
CA ILE A 19 -8.78 -17.75 -1.85
C ILE A 19 -9.06 -16.95 -0.57
N LYS A 20 -10.30 -16.44 -0.39
CA LYS A 20 -10.73 -15.60 0.73
C LYS A 20 -9.89 -14.34 0.91
N LYS A 21 -9.37 -13.78 -0.20
CA LYS A 21 -8.73 -12.47 -0.23
C LYS A 21 -9.71 -11.44 -0.79
N THR A 22 -9.46 -10.17 -0.51
CA THR A 22 -10.24 -9.05 -1.05
C THR A 22 -9.47 -8.45 -2.24
N PRO A 23 -9.76 -8.84 -3.49
CA PRO A 23 -9.05 -8.29 -4.63
C PRO A 23 -9.56 -6.87 -4.94
N LEU A 24 -8.64 -5.97 -5.29
CA LEU A 24 -8.94 -4.58 -5.65
C LEU A 24 -8.46 -4.30 -7.07
N MET A 25 -9.31 -3.66 -7.88
CA MET A 25 -8.94 -3.22 -9.21
C MET A 25 -8.17 -1.91 -9.13
N VAL A 26 -6.96 -1.88 -9.68
CA VAL A 26 -6.11 -0.68 -9.70
C VAL A 26 -5.58 -0.47 -11.11
N GLY A 27 -5.56 0.79 -11.56
CA GLY A 27 -4.91 1.17 -12.81
C GLY A 27 -3.42 0.77 -12.83
N ASN A 28 -2.89 0.46 -14.01
CA ASN A 28 -1.48 0.16 -14.16
C ASN A 28 -0.64 1.44 -14.01
N CYS A 29 0.15 1.52 -12.96
CA CYS A 29 1.13 2.58 -12.70
C CYS A 29 2.35 1.99 -11.99
N THR A 30 3.52 2.61 -12.16
CA THR A 30 4.75 2.20 -11.46
C THR A 30 4.49 2.14 -9.97
N GLY A 31 4.66 0.98 -9.33
CA GLY A 31 4.42 0.81 -7.90
C GLY A 31 2.97 0.56 -7.48
N PHE A 32 2.00 0.48 -8.40
CA PHE A 32 0.57 0.24 -8.11
C PHE A 32 0.00 1.15 -6.99
N ALA A 33 -1.22 0.91 -6.49
CA ALA A 33 -1.81 1.81 -5.49
C ALA A 33 -1.07 1.76 -4.14
N VAL A 34 -0.86 0.54 -3.62
CA VAL A 34 -0.37 0.35 -2.24
C VAL A 34 1.06 0.85 -2.10
N ASN A 35 1.94 0.43 -3.01
CA ASN A 35 3.35 0.74 -2.89
C ASN A 35 3.68 2.19 -3.31
N ASN A 36 2.89 2.81 -4.21
CA ASN A 36 2.96 4.26 -4.40
C ASN A 36 2.56 5.08 -3.18
N MET A 37 1.68 4.56 -2.32
CA MET A 37 1.32 5.25 -1.08
C MET A 37 2.34 4.98 0.03
N PHE A 38 2.86 3.75 0.10
CA PHE A 38 3.81 3.33 1.13
C PHE A 38 5.18 4.01 0.99
N PHE A 39 5.73 4.14 -0.22
CA PHE A 39 7.06 4.74 -0.41
C PHE A 39 7.18 6.19 0.09
N PRO A 40 6.28 7.13 -0.26
CA PRO A 40 6.30 8.49 0.27
C PRO A 40 6.09 8.53 1.79
N TYR A 41 5.26 7.64 2.33
CA TYR A 41 5.05 7.52 3.77
C TYR A 41 6.36 7.17 4.50
N SER A 42 7.08 6.13 4.05
CA SER A 42 8.36 5.75 4.64
C SER A 42 9.43 6.83 4.45
N GLN A 43 9.46 7.51 3.30
CA GLN A 43 10.38 8.63 3.08
C GLN A 43 10.13 9.80 4.03
N ALA A 44 8.86 10.16 4.27
CA ALA A 44 8.52 11.19 5.24
C ALA A 44 8.95 10.80 6.66
N ALA A 45 8.81 9.52 7.03
CA ALA A 45 9.29 9.04 8.32
C ALA A 45 10.83 9.13 8.44
N ILE A 46 11.58 8.78 7.40
CA ILE A 46 13.05 8.94 7.36
C ILE A 46 13.44 10.41 7.54
N LEU A 47 12.81 11.32 6.80
CA LEU A 47 13.08 12.76 6.91
C LEU A 47 12.83 13.27 8.33
N LEU A 48 11.78 12.82 8.99
CA LEU A 48 11.47 13.22 10.38
C LEU A 48 12.52 12.68 11.38
N VAL A 49 13.06 11.48 11.14
CA VAL A 49 14.18 10.92 11.93
C VAL A 49 15.44 11.75 11.72
N GLU A 50 15.76 12.14 10.47
CA GLU A 50 16.91 12.99 10.16
C GLU A 50 16.83 14.36 10.84
N HIS A 51 15.62 14.88 11.07
CA HIS A 51 15.38 16.13 11.82
C HIS A 51 15.37 15.92 13.36
N GLY A 52 15.68 14.73 13.86
CA GLY A 52 15.85 14.43 15.29
C GLY A 52 14.58 13.97 16.01
N THR A 53 13.51 13.60 15.28
CA THR A 53 12.27 13.12 15.90
C THR A 53 12.33 11.61 16.15
N ASN A 54 12.57 11.21 17.40
CA ASN A 54 12.71 9.79 17.78
C ASN A 54 11.40 9.11 18.21
N THR A 55 10.27 9.82 18.15
CA THR A 55 8.96 9.34 18.66
C THR A 55 7.98 8.98 17.54
N ILE A 56 8.43 8.86 16.30
CA ILE A 56 7.58 8.66 15.11
C ILE A 56 6.86 7.31 15.18
N ASP A 57 7.56 6.22 15.50
CA ASP A 57 6.96 4.89 15.65
C ASP A 57 5.84 4.84 16.68
N LYS A 58 6.04 5.51 17.82
CA LYS A 58 5.01 5.61 18.87
C LYS A 58 3.82 6.46 18.40
N ALA A 59 4.07 7.52 17.64
CA ALA A 59 3.01 8.37 17.12
C ALA A 59 2.18 7.63 16.04
N VAL A 60 2.85 6.91 15.14
CA VAL A 60 2.25 6.13 14.05
C VAL A 60 1.42 4.96 14.57
N THR A 61 1.95 4.21 15.54
CA THR A 61 1.21 3.11 16.18
C THR A 61 0.01 3.64 16.98
N LYS A 62 0.16 4.77 17.69
CA LYS A 62 -0.96 5.45 18.36
C LYS A 62 -2.00 5.99 17.37
N PHE A 63 -1.58 6.41 16.18
CA PHE A 63 -2.49 6.82 15.10
C PHE A 63 -3.32 5.65 14.57
N GLY A 64 -2.88 4.41 14.81
CA GLY A 64 -3.64 3.19 14.47
C GLY A 64 -3.01 2.38 13.34
N MET A 65 -1.79 2.69 12.91
CA MET A 65 -1.06 1.80 12.02
C MET A 65 -0.62 0.53 12.75
N PRO A 66 -0.69 -0.65 12.10
CA PRO A 66 -0.36 -1.93 12.73
C PRO A 66 1.12 -2.06 13.09
N MET A 67 1.99 -1.32 12.38
CA MET A 67 3.42 -1.25 12.63
C MET A 67 3.85 0.21 12.57
N GLY A 68 4.91 0.51 13.31
CA GLY A 68 5.61 1.77 13.19
C GLY A 68 6.27 1.96 11.81
N SER A 69 6.84 3.14 11.57
CA SER A 69 7.56 3.41 10.33
C SER A 69 8.93 2.71 10.29
N PHE A 70 9.44 2.23 11.43
CA PHE A 70 10.72 1.52 11.59
C PHE A 70 10.61 0.30 12.53
#